data_AF-A0A0R3RB92-F1
#
_entry.id   AF-A0A0R3RB92-F1
#
_cell.length_a   1.000
_cell.length_b   1.000
_cell.length_c   1.000
_cell.angle_alpha   90.00
_cell.angle_beta   90.00
_cell.angle_gamma   90.00
#
_symmetry.space_group_name_H-M   'P 1'
#
loop_
_entity.id
_entity.type
_entity.pdbx_description
1 polymer ?
#
loop_
_entity_poly.entity_id
_entity_poly.type
_entity_poly.pdbx_seq_one_letter_code
_entity_poly.pdbx_strand_id
1 'polypeptide(L)'
;MQNFSSNAELNNQINPKKLNIVAYFDQPSGPEFDNYRKVASLLRDDCVFWFGIGEAFRPELAKGNRLEFRPLNVSLQWIMDKCVPLVREITFENAEELTEEGLPFLILFRHPDDVQIDKIFTEQVARELFDQKSSINCLYADGKKFVHPLQHLGKTMEDLPVLAIDSFRHMYLFPDMKSLTVPGKLRQFVLDLHSGKLHREFHHSPDPTQSSVLPASSETTFEKVRIYFTYIEISDRHK
;
A
#
# COMPACT_ATOMS: atom_id res chain seq x y z
N MET A 1 10.61 9.08 17.41
CA MET A 1 10.32 10.51 17.71
C MET A 1 11.45 11.10 18.50
N GLN A 2 11.74 12.38 18.32
CA GLN A 2 12.84 13.10 18.96
C GLN A 2 12.28 14.32 19.72
N ASN A 3 12.66 14.47 20.99
CA ASN A 3 12.30 15.64 21.78
C ASN A 3 13.27 16.79 21.50
N PHE A 4 12.80 18.03 21.52
CA PHE A 4 13.65 19.22 21.51
C PHE A 4 13.17 20.23 22.56
N SER A 5 14.12 20.92 23.19
CA SER A 5 13.86 21.87 24.28
C SER A 5 13.88 23.33 23.82
N SER A 6 14.32 23.60 22.58
CA SER A 6 14.29 24.94 21.98
C SER A 6 14.27 24.90 20.44
N ASN A 7 13.81 25.98 19.81
CA ASN A 7 13.87 26.12 18.35
C ASN A 7 15.31 26.12 17.81
N ALA A 8 16.27 26.61 18.59
CA ALA A 8 17.69 26.60 18.21
C ALA A 8 18.26 25.17 18.17
N GLU A 9 17.92 24.35 19.17
CA GLU A 9 18.28 22.94 19.20
C GLU A 9 17.69 22.19 18.01
N LEU A 10 16.39 22.38 17.75
CA LEU A 10 15.72 21.78 16.60
C LEU A 10 16.42 22.15 15.28
N ASN A 11 16.73 23.43 15.07
CA ASN A 11 17.36 23.90 13.83
C ASN A 11 18.76 23.33 13.63
N ASN A 12 19.49 23.00 14.70
CA ASN A 12 20.82 22.40 14.61
C ASN A 12 20.78 20.89 14.32
N GLN A 13 19.72 20.19 14.72
CA GLN A 13 19.60 18.74 14.56
C GLN A 13 18.80 18.32 13.32
N ILE A 14 17.93 19.19 12.82
CA ILE A 14 17.05 18.88 11.71
C ILE A 14 17.87 18.63 10.44
N ASN A 15 17.57 17.53 9.74
CA ASN A 15 18.11 17.28 8.42
C ASN A 15 17.14 17.83 7.36
N PRO A 16 17.46 18.94 6.67
CA PRO A 16 16.53 19.57 5.71
C PRO A 16 16.29 18.73 4.45
N LYS A 17 17.09 17.69 4.21
CA LYS A 17 16.90 16.74 3.10
C LYS A 17 15.87 15.66 3.41
N LYS A 18 15.47 15.51 4.68
CA LYS A 18 14.43 14.56 5.11
C LYS A 18 13.09 15.28 5.30
N LEU A 19 12.00 14.52 5.25
CA LEU A 19 10.68 15.01 5.63
C LEU A 19 10.62 15.07 7.15
N ASN A 20 10.47 16.27 7.70
CA ASN A 20 10.41 16.47 9.14
C ASN A 20 9.02 16.93 9.53
N ILE A 21 8.42 16.23 10.48
CA ILE A 21 7.14 16.57 11.10
C ILE A 21 7.46 17.06 12.50
N VAL A 22 7.19 18.34 12.75
CA VAL A 22 7.49 19.01 14.02
C VAL A 22 6.19 19.32 14.71
N ALA A 23 6.01 18.84 15.93
CA ALA A 23 4.83 19.11 16.73
C ALA A 23 5.19 19.82 18.03
N TYR A 24 4.31 20.71 18.48
CA TYR A 24 4.41 21.42 19.73
C TYR A 24 3.19 21.04 20.56
N PHE A 25 3.43 20.58 21.78
CA PHE A 25 2.39 20.18 22.71
C PHE A 25 2.52 20.92 24.03
N ASP A 26 1.37 21.25 24.64
CA ASP A 26 1.35 21.81 25.99
C ASP A 26 1.82 20.79 27.04
N GLN A 27 1.43 19.53 26.88
CA GLN A 27 1.74 18.44 27.80
C GLN A 27 2.02 17.12 27.06
N PRO A 28 2.79 16.18 27.65
CA PRO A 28 3.14 14.89 27.05
C PRO A 28 2.00 13.85 27.15
N SER A 29 0.74 14.29 27.10
CA SER A 29 -0.42 13.43 27.28
C SER A 29 -1.68 14.01 26.65
N GLY A 30 -2.66 13.14 26.39
CA GLY A 30 -3.93 13.51 25.77
C GLY A 30 -4.07 13.01 24.34
N PRO A 31 -5.29 13.07 23.79
CA PRO A 31 -5.64 12.39 22.55
C PRO A 31 -4.79 12.83 21.35
N GLU A 32 -4.42 14.10 21.27
CA GLU A 32 -3.62 14.64 20.17
C GLU A 32 -2.16 14.15 20.24
N PHE A 33 -1.56 14.11 21.43
CA PHE A 33 -0.21 13.58 21.63
C PHE A 33 -0.17 12.06 21.40
N ASP A 34 -1.19 11.33 21.88
CA ASP A 34 -1.30 9.88 21.66
C ASP A 34 -1.46 9.54 20.17
N ASN A 35 -2.28 10.31 19.44
CA ASN A 35 -2.42 10.17 17.99
C ASN A 35 -1.11 10.49 17.27
N TYR A 36 -0.43 11.55 17.65
CA TYR A 36 0.88 11.89 17.11
C TYR A 36 1.90 10.76 17.30
N ARG A 37 1.95 10.17 18.50
CA ARG A 37 2.84 9.03 18.80
C ARG A 37 2.52 7.81 17.94
N LYS A 38 1.24 7.49 17.74
CA LYS A 38 0.82 6.37 16.87
C LYS A 38 1.27 6.60 15.43
N VAL A 39 0.97 7.79 14.87
CA VAL A 39 1.36 8.17 13.51
C VAL A 39 2.89 8.15 13.35
N ALA A 40 3.61 8.67 14.33
CA ALA A 40 5.07 8.67 14.31
C ALA A 40 5.69 7.26 14.39
N SER A 41 5.01 6.30 15.00
CA SER A 41 5.46 4.91 15.07
C SER A 41 5.27 4.18 13.74
N LEU A 42 4.15 4.45 13.06
CA LEU A 42 3.79 3.90 11.76
C LEU A 42 4.71 4.42 10.64
N LEU A 43 5.06 5.71 10.68
CA LEU A 43 5.74 6.39 9.58
C LEU A 43 7.22 6.67 9.89
N ARG A 44 7.81 5.92 10.84
CA ARG A 44 9.16 6.17 11.37
C ARG A 44 10.28 6.00 10.33
N ASP A 45 10.04 5.15 9.33
CA ASP A 45 11.01 4.81 8.29
C ASP A 45 11.00 5.86 7.15
N ASP A 46 9.88 6.54 6.96
CA ASP A 46 9.66 7.52 5.90
C ASP A 46 9.86 8.97 6.37
N CYS A 47 9.49 9.28 7.62
CA CYS A 47 9.37 10.64 8.13
C CYS A 47 10.03 10.80 9.51
N VAL A 48 10.69 11.94 9.73
CA VAL A 48 11.39 12.25 10.99
C VAL A 48 10.47 13.08 11.88
N PHE A 49 10.07 12.49 13.00
CA PHE A 49 9.13 13.11 13.94
C PHE A 49 9.86 13.79 15.10
N TRP A 50 9.58 15.08 15.27
CA TRP A 50 10.10 15.94 16.33
C TRP A 50 8.95 16.43 17.22
N PHE A 51 9.18 16.56 18.52
CA PHE A 51 8.20 17.16 19.39
C PHE A 51 8.85 18.06 20.45
N GLY A 52 8.20 19.18 20.75
CA GLY A 52 8.60 20.10 21.81
C GLY A 52 7.46 20.23 22.82
N ILE A 53 7.80 20.22 24.12
CA ILE A 53 6.83 20.26 25.22
C ILE A 53 7.21 21.33 26.23
N GLY A 54 6.21 22.06 26.74
CA GLY A 54 6.34 22.88 27.94
C GLY A 54 6.43 24.39 27.69
N GLU A 55 6.67 25.15 28.77
CA GLU A 55 6.52 26.61 28.80
C GLU A 55 7.38 27.37 27.79
N ALA A 56 8.51 26.79 27.38
CA ALA A 56 9.42 27.36 26.38
C ALA A 56 8.75 27.59 25.01
N PHE A 57 7.67 26.87 24.71
CA PHE A 57 6.92 26.96 23.46
C PHE A 57 5.55 27.65 23.62
N ARG A 58 5.30 28.31 24.75
CA ARG A 58 4.07 29.10 24.97
C ARG A 58 3.74 30.05 23.82
N PRO A 59 4.72 30.78 23.22
CA PRO A 59 4.44 31.65 22.08
C PRO A 59 3.86 30.88 20.88
N GLU A 60 4.37 29.67 20.61
CA GLU A 60 3.95 28.78 19.53
C GLU A 60 2.62 28.06 19.82
N LEU A 61 2.30 27.88 21.10
CA LEU A 61 1.09 27.22 21.61
C LEU A 61 -0.07 28.19 21.90
N ALA A 62 0.08 29.48 21.58
CA ALA A 62 -0.96 30.50 21.84
C ALA A 62 -2.33 30.20 21.18
N LYS A 63 -2.36 29.29 20.20
CA LYS A 63 -3.57 28.82 19.51
C LYS A 63 -3.88 27.33 19.75
N GLY A 64 -3.27 26.73 20.78
CA GLY A 64 -3.31 25.29 21.04
C GLY A 64 -2.13 24.53 20.45
N ASN A 65 -2.18 23.20 20.54
CA ASN A 65 -1.16 22.32 19.98
C ASN A 65 -0.99 22.59 18.47
N ARG A 66 0.26 22.59 18.03
CA ARG A 66 0.61 23.03 16.67
C ARG A 66 1.45 21.97 15.99
N LEU A 67 1.17 21.75 14.71
CA LEU A 67 1.96 20.87 13.87
C LEU A 67 2.50 21.67 12.68
N GLU A 68 3.79 21.48 12.40
CA GLU A 68 4.55 22.17 11.39
C GLU A 68 5.33 21.16 10.55
N PHE A 69 5.33 21.39 9.25
CA PHE A 69 6.05 20.55 8.31
C PHE A 69 7.29 21.28 7.82
N ARG A 70 8.41 20.56 7.75
CA ARG A 70 9.65 21.09 7.23
C ARG A 70 10.15 20.24 6.06
N PRO A 71 10.33 20.85 4.87
CA PRO A 71 10.27 22.31 4.61
C PRO A 71 8.83 22.90 4.57
N LEU A 72 8.69 24.19 4.91
CA LEU A 72 7.41 24.90 5.17
C LEU A 72 6.47 25.04 3.95
N ASN A 73 6.96 24.73 2.76
CA ASN A 73 6.26 24.79 1.48
C ASN A 73 5.58 23.46 1.11
N VAL A 74 5.43 22.55 2.07
CA VAL A 74 4.90 21.22 1.84
C VAL A 74 3.52 21.08 2.49
N SER A 75 2.53 20.67 1.69
CA SER A 75 1.14 20.49 2.14
C SER A 75 0.97 19.26 3.04
N LEU A 76 0.07 19.35 4.03
CA LEU A 76 -0.46 18.21 4.80
C LEU A 76 -0.83 17.04 3.90
N GLN A 77 -1.50 17.33 2.78
CA GLN A 77 -1.92 16.32 1.81
C GLN A 77 -0.69 15.64 1.19
N TRP A 78 0.28 16.43 0.72
CA TRP A 78 1.51 15.90 0.13
C TRP A 78 2.31 15.04 1.12
N ILE A 79 2.24 15.32 2.42
CA ILE A 79 2.95 14.56 3.45
C ILE A 79 2.22 13.28 3.79
N MET A 80 0.89 13.30 3.85
CA MET A 80 0.11 12.06 3.93
C MET A 80 0.37 11.18 2.69
N ASP A 81 0.49 11.78 1.51
CA ASP A 81 0.78 11.10 0.24
C ASP A 81 2.22 10.58 0.14
N LYS A 82 3.13 11.09 0.98
CA LYS A 82 4.55 10.69 1.00
C LYS A 82 4.93 9.80 2.17
N CYS A 83 4.28 9.95 3.33
CA CYS A 83 4.59 9.16 4.51
C CYS A 83 3.79 7.85 4.55
N VAL A 84 2.58 7.77 3.98
CA VAL A 84 1.88 6.49 3.80
C VAL A 84 2.18 6.01 2.39
N PRO A 85 2.91 4.89 2.20
CA PRO A 85 3.21 4.40 0.87
C PRO A 85 1.91 4.15 0.11
N LEU A 86 1.70 4.90 -0.99
CA LEU A 86 0.60 4.66 -1.93
C LEU A 86 0.61 3.22 -2.47
N VAL A 87 1.80 2.60 -2.47
CA VAL A 87 2.01 1.20 -2.79
C VAL A 87 2.85 0.57 -1.68
N ARG A 88 2.38 -0.53 -1.09
CA ARG A 88 3.05 -1.27 0.00
C ARG A 88 3.62 -2.59 -0.53
N GLU A 89 4.66 -3.14 0.08
CA GLU A 89 5.09 -4.51 -0.25
C GLU A 89 4.25 -5.51 0.53
N ILE A 90 3.64 -6.48 -0.17
CA ILE A 90 3.04 -7.65 0.47
C ILE A 90 4.14 -8.68 0.73
N THR A 91 4.20 -9.12 1.96
CA THR A 91 5.05 -10.20 2.42
C THR A 91 4.16 -11.23 3.12
N PHE A 92 4.71 -12.39 3.47
CA PHE A 92 3.92 -13.41 4.15
C PHE A 92 3.55 -12.99 5.58
N GLU A 93 4.41 -12.19 6.20
CA GLU A 93 4.22 -11.70 7.57
C GLU A 93 3.12 -10.65 7.69
N ASN A 94 2.87 -9.86 6.63
CA ASN A 94 1.88 -8.79 6.65
C ASN A 94 0.61 -9.11 5.84
N ALA A 95 0.58 -10.24 5.12
CA ALA A 95 -0.53 -10.57 4.24
C ALA A 95 -1.86 -10.70 4.98
N GLU A 96 -1.87 -11.32 6.16
CA GLU A 96 -3.07 -11.46 6.99
C GLU A 96 -3.62 -10.08 7.37
N GLU A 97 -2.79 -9.20 7.92
CA GLU A 97 -3.15 -7.81 8.27
C GLU A 97 -3.71 -7.06 7.05
N LEU A 98 -3.08 -7.18 5.88
CA LEU A 98 -3.56 -6.53 4.65
C LEU A 98 -4.93 -7.05 4.20
N THR A 99 -5.21 -8.33 4.39
CA THR A 99 -6.52 -8.90 4.05
C THR A 99 -7.62 -8.50 5.04
N GLU A 100 -7.27 -8.28 6.32
CA GLU A 100 -8.21 -7.80 7.33
C GLU A 100 -8.73 -6.38 7.05
N GLU A 101 -8.01 -5.59 6.25
CA GLU A 101 -8.50 -4.30 5.75
C GLU A 101 -9.73 -4.41 4.85
N GLY A 102 -10.01 -5.59 4.28
CA GLY A 102 -11.22 -5.87 3.49
C GLY A 102 -11.26 -5.19 2.13
N LEU A 103 -10.14 -4.64 1.65
CA LEU A 103 -10.01 -4.02 0.33
C LEU A 103 -9.38 -5.00 -0.67
N PRO A 104 -9.88 -5.07 -1.92
CA PRO A 104 -9.21 -5.82 -2.99
C PRO A 104 -7.76 -5.38 -3.17
N PHE A 105 -6.93 -6.27 -3.70
CA PHE A 105 -5.52 -5.97 -3.96
C PHE A 105 -5.31 -5.67 -5.44
N LEU A 106 -4.53 -4.64 -5.74
CA LEU A 106 -3.88 -4.41 -7.03
C LEU A 106 -2.39 -4.72 -6.85
N ILE A 107 -1.96 -5.91 -7.27
CA ILE A 107 -0.63 -6.46 -6.97
C ILE A 107 0.23 -6.42 -8.23
N LEU A 108 1.35 -5.72 -8.16
CA LEU A 108 2.45 -5.84 -9.11
C LEU A 108 3.41 -6.92 -8.63
N PHE A 109 3.39 -8.08 -9.28
CA PHE A 109 4.44 -9.08 -9.16
C PHE A 109 5.63 -8.65 -10.00
N ARG A 110 6.80 -8.58 -9.37
CA ARG A 110 8.03 -8.11 -10.01
C ARG A 110 9.24 -8.94 -9.65
N HIS A 111 10.29 -8.82 -10.46
CA HIS A 111 11.59 -9.31 -10.06
C HIS A 111 12.15 -8.40 -8.95
N PRO A 112 12.76 -8.94 -7.88
CA PRO A 112 13.30 -8.12 -6.80
C PRO A 112 14.41 -7.17 -7.26
N ASP A 113 15.08 -7.52 -8.37
CA ASP A 113 16.17 -6.72 -8.94
C ASP A 113 15.68 -5.63 -9.92
N ASP A 114 14.39 -5.61 -10.30
CA ASP A 114 13.84 -4.58 -11.18
C ASP A 114 13.25 -3.41 -10.36
N VAL A 115 14.10 -2.45 -10.05
CA VAL A 115 13.72 -1.23 -9.31
C VAL A 115 13.06 -0.18 -10.23
N GLN A 116 13.11 -0.35 -11.55
CA GLN A 116 12.54 0.62 -12.49
C GLN A 116 11.02 0.48 -12.57
N ILE A 117 10.51 -0.76 -12.60
CA ILE A 117 9.07 -1.00 -12.62
C ILE A 117 8.38 -0.48 -11.35
N ASP A 118 9.05 -0.48 -10.19
CA ASP A 118 8.55 0.10 -8.95
C ASP A 118 8.27 1.60 -9.08
N LYS A 119 9.19 2.33 -9.71
CA LYS A 119 9.02 3.77 -9.92
C LYS A 119 7.87 4.04 -10.87
N ILE A 120 7.82 3.31 -11.98
CA ILE A 120 6.76 3.44 -12.98
C ILE A 120 5.40 3.17 -12.32
N PHE A 121 5.26 2.07 -11.58
CA PHE A 121 4.00 1.69 -10.96
C PHE A 121 3.57 2.68 -9.86
N THR A 122 4.49 3.08 -8.97
CA THR A 122 4.21 4.12 -7.96
C THR A 122 3.70 5.40 -8.62
N GLU A 123 4.34 5.86 -9.69
CA GLU A 123 3.94 7.06 -10.42
C GLU A 123 2.57 6.93 -11.07
N GLN A 124 2.24 5.77 -11.65
CA GLN A 124 0.92 5.54 -12.24
C GLN A 124 -0.17 5.47 -11.18
N VAL A 125 0.05 4.77 -10.06
CA VAL A 125 -0.89 4.71 -8.93
C VAL A 125 -1.16 6.11 -8.38
N ALA A 126 -0.09 6.90 -8.14
CA ALA A 126 -0.22 8.26 -7.65
C ALA A 126 -0.97 9.19 -8.62
N ARG A 127 -0.80 9.00 -9.94
CA ARG A 127 -1.45 9.82 -10.96
C ARG A 127 -2.92 9.45 -11.18
N GLU A 128 -3.23 8.15 -11.22
CA GLU A 128 -4.51 7.66 -11.72
C GLU A 128 -5.48 7.16 -10.66
N LEU A 129 -4.95 6.71 -9.52
CA LEU A 129 -5.71 5.98 -8.49
C LEU A 129 -5.73 6.69 -7.14
N PHE A 130 -5.27 7.93 -7.08
CA PHE A 130 -5.19 8.69 -5.84
C PHE A 130 -6.54 8.81 -5.11
N ASP A 131 -7.60 9.08 -5.86
CA ASP A 131 -8.99 9.15 -5.37
C ASP A 131 -9.59 7.77 -5.09
N GLN A 132 -8.93 6.68 -5.49
CA GLN A 132 -9.36 5.30 -5.29
C GLN A 132 -8.66 4.63 -4.09
N LYS A 133 -7.81 5.35 -3.35
CA LYS A 133 -7.00 4.82 -2.23
C LYS A 133 -7.77 4.11 -1.11
N SER A 134 -9.06 4.43 -0.94
CA SER A 134 -9.94 3.79 0.05
C SER A 134 -10.78 2.65 -0.53
N SER A 135 -10.57 2.28 -1.79
CA SER A 135 -11.34 1.26 -2.50
C SER A 135 -10.51 0.05 -2.93
N ILE A 136 -9.18 0.19 -2.94
CA ILE A 136 -8.25 -0.85 -3.39
C ILE A 136 -6.88 -0.64 -2.74
N ASN A 137 -6.22 -1.72 -2.36
CA ASN A 137 -4.86 -1.73 -1.84
C ASN A 137 -3.86 -1.97 -2.97
N CYS A 138 -3.00 -1.00 -3.26
CA CYS A 138 -1.94 -1.16 -4.26
C CYS A 138 -0.69 -1.76 -3.61
N LEU A 139 -0.19 -2.87 -4.17
CA LEU A 139 0.86 -3.68 -3.56
C LEU A 139 1.96 -4.07 -4.55
N TYR A 140 3.19 -4.25 -4.05
CA TYR A 140 4.28 -4.97 -4.70
C TYR A 140 4.40 -6.37 -4.13
N ALA A 141 4.70 -7.36 -4.96
CA ALA A 141 5.07 -8.70 -4.53
C ALA A 141 6.38 -9.14 -5.18
N ASP A 142 7.29 -9.68 -4.36
CA ASP A 142 8.51 -10.33 -4.85
C ASP A 142 8.14 -11.64 -5.57
N GLY A 143 8.30 -11.66 -6.90
CA GLY A 143 7.98 -12.83 -7.71
C GLY A 143 8.69 -14.10 -7.26
N LYS A 144 9.92 -14.01 -6.69
CA LYS A 144 10.67 -15.18 -6.19
C LYS A 144 10.00 -15.79 -4.97
N LYS A 145 9.34 -14.98 -4.14
CA LYS A 145 8.58 -15.45 -2.96
C LYS A 145 7.17 -15.88 -3.37
N PHE A 146 6.52 -15.14 -4.26
CA PHE A 146 5.13 -15.35 -4.67
C PHE A 146 4.98 -16.19 -5.96
N VAL A 147 5.85 -17.19 -6.17
CA VAL A 147 5.81 -18.08 -7.35
C VAL A 147 4.48 -18.83 -7.44
N HIS A 148 3.95 -19.31 -6.31
CA HIS A 148 2.71 -20.09 -6.30
C HIS A 148 1.48 -19.24 -6.72
N PRO A 149 1.27 -18.02 -6.18
CA PRO A 149 0.29 -17.08 -6.72
C PRO A 149 0.46 -16.75 -8.21
N LEU A 150 1.69 -16.61 -8.71
CA LEU A 150 1.95 -16.43 -10.16
C LEU A 150 1.49 -17.63 -10.98
N GLN A 151 1.72 -18.85 -10.51
CA GLN A 151 1.29 -20.08 -11.19
C GLN A 151 -0.23 -20.18 -11.29
N HIS A 152 -0.98 -19.73 -10.27
CA HIS A 152 -2.45 -19.65 -10.34
C HIS A 152 -2.96 -18.67 -11.41
N LEU A 153 -2.15 -17.69 -11.79
CA LEU A 153 -2.42 -16.80 -12.92
C LEU A 153 -1.96 -17.38 -14.27
N GLY A 154 -1.39 -18.60 -14.27
CA GLY A 154 -0.74 -19.17 -15.45
C GLY A 154 0.53 -18.42 -15.86
N LYS A 155 1.22 -17.80 -14.90
CA LYS A 155 2.43 -17.00 -15.10
C LYS A 155 3.64 -17.58 -14.37
N THR A 156 4.82 -17.25 -14.86
CA THR A 156 6.10 -17.67 -14.26
C THR A 156 6.99 -16.46 -13.99
N MET A 157 8.21 -16.71 -13.47
CA MET A 157 9.21 -15.67 -13.23
C MET A 157 9.63 -14.95 -14.52
N GLU A 158 9.57 -15.65 -15.65
CA GLU A 158 9.91 -15.14 -16.98
C GLU A 158 8.87 -14.18 -17.55
N ASP A 159 7.62 -14.23 -17.05
CA ASP A 159 6.55 -13.32 -17.46
C ASP A 159 6.59 -11.98 -16.72
N LEU A 160 7.44 -11.84 -15.69
CA LEU A 160 7.50 -10.64 -14.89
C LEU A 160 8.00 -9.43 -15.71
N PRO A 161 7.47 -8.22 -15.46
CA PRO A 161 6.47 -7.89 -14.43
C PRO A 161 5.04 -8.27 -14.82
N VAL A 162 4.23 -8.65 -13.83
CA VAL A 162 2.80 -8.99 -14.00
C VAL A 162 1.97 -8.16 -13.02
N LEU A 163 0.95 -7.47 -13.53
CA LEU A 163 -0.01 -6.73 -12.72
C LEU A 163 -1.35 -7.50 -12.68
N ALA A 164 -1.92 -7.65 -11.50
CA ALA A 164 -3.21 -8.33 -11.32
C ALA A 164 -4.04 -7.65 -10.23
N ILE A 165 -5.37 -7.82 -10.30
CA ILE A 165 -6.27 -7.53 -9.20
C ILE A 165 -6.66 -8.85 -8.53
N ASP A 166 -6.49 -8.96 -7.22
CA ASP A 166 -7.11 -10.00 -6.40
C ASP A 166 -8.34 -9.42 -5.69
N SER A 167 -9.52 -9.94 -6.05
CA SER A 167 -10.80 -9.53 -5.47
C SER A 167 -11.22 -10.35 -4.25
N PHE A 168 -10.37 -11.26 -3.79
CA PHE A 168 -10.68 -12.34 -2.82
C PHE A 168 -11.69 -13.38 -3.31
N ARG A 169 -12.16 -13.24 -4.56
CA ARG A 169 -13.03 -14.20 -5.25
C ARG A 169 -12.36 -14.76 -6.48
N HIS A 170 -11.81 -13.88 -7.29
CA HIS A 170 -11.04 -14.19 -8.49
C HIS A 170 -9.86 -13.22 -8.61
N MET A 171 -8.81 -13.68 -9.28
CA MET A 171 -7.74 -12.82 -9.74
C MET A 171 -7.95 -12.45 -11.21
N TYR A 172 -7.73 -11.18 -11.55
CA TYR A 172 -7.86 -10.63 -12.89
C TYR A 172 -6.50 -10.12 -13.34
N LEU A 173 -6.02 -10.55 -14.50
CA LEU A 173 -4.78 -10.06 -15.08
C LEU A 173 -4.99 -8.71 -15.75
N PHE A 174 -4.05 -7.79 -15.54
CA PHE A 174 -3.98 -6.57 -16.35
C PHE A 174 -3.64 -6.98 -17.80
N PRO A 175 -4.44 -6.57 -18.81
CA PRO A 175 -4.34 -7.18 -20.14
C PRO A 175 -2.99 -7.00 -20.85
N ASP A 176 -2.34 -5.84 -20.69
CA ASP A 176 -1.06 -5.54 -21.34
C ASP A 176 -0.23 -4.58 -20.49
N MET A 177 0.89 -5.07 -19.94
CA MET A 177 1.82 -4.27 -19.14
C MET A 177 2.42 -3.09 -19.90
N LYS A 178 2.54 -3.16 -21.23
CA LYS A 178 3.03 -2.02 -22.03
C LYS A 178 2.07 -0.84 -21.99
N SER A 179 0.80 -1.09 -21.67
CA SER A 179 -0.24 -0.07 -21.54
C SER A 179 -0.30 0.56 -20.15
N LEU A 180 0.51 0.11 -19.18
CA LEU A 180 0.51 0.63 -17.82
C LEU A 180 0.74 2.15 -17.77
N THR A 181 1.61 2.69 -18.63
CA THR A 181 1.92 4.13 -18.70
C THR A 181 0.97 4.92 -19.61
N VAL A 182 0.02 4.25 -20.26
CA VAL A 182 -0.98 4.90 -21.12
C VAL A 182 -2.08 5.48 -20.22
N PRO A 183 -2.30 6.82 -20.23
CA PRO A 183 -3.22 7.46 -19.32
C PRO A 183 -4.63 6.84 -19.32
N GLY A 184 -5.10 6.52 -18.12
CA GLY A 184 -6.45 6.02 -17.84
C GLY A 184 -6.59 4.49 -17.96
N LYS A 185 -5.58 3.77 -18.44
CA LYS A 185 -5.64 2.30 -18.54
C LYS A 185 -5.64 1.64 -17.16
N LEU A 186 -4.78 2.09 -16.27
CA LEU A 186 -4.72 1.58 -14.91
C LEU A 186 -6.01 1.92 -14.16
N ARG A 187 -6.49 3.16 -14.28
CA ARG A 187 -7.77 3.58 -13.72
C ARG A 187 -8.93 2.73 -14.21
N GLN A 188 -9.04 2.52 -15.53
CA GLN A 188 -10.13 1.76 -16.10
C GLN A 188 -10.16 0.32 -15.58
N PHE A 189 -9.00 -0.30 -15.36
CA PHE A 189 -8.92 -1.64 -14.80
C PHE A 189 -9.52 -1.73 -13.39
N VAL A 190 -9.25 -0.73 -12.53
CA VAL A 190 -9.87 -0.64 -11.19
C VAL A 190 -11.37 -0.34 -11.28
N LEU A 191 -11.82 0.52 -12.20
CA LEU A 191 -13.25 0.78 -12.39
C LEU A 191 -14.00 -0.43 -12.97
N ASP A 192 -13.34 -1.23 -13.80
CA ASP A 192 -13.89 -2.47 -14.35
C ASP A 192 -14.08 -3.53 -13.26
N LEU A 193 -13.23 -3.54 -12.22
CA LEU A 193 -13.44 -4.36 -11.02
C LEU A 193 -14.74 -3.92 -10.31
N HIS A 194 -14.81 -2.64 -9.92
CA HIS A 194 -15.91 -2.12 -9.10
C HIS A 194 -17.27 -2.16 -9.80
N SER A 195 -17.28 -2.03 -11.14
CA SER A 195 -18.50 -2.19 -11.95
C SER A 195 -18.92 -3.66 -12.15
N GLY A 196 -18.13 -4.62 -11.68
CA GLY A 196 -18.34 -6.05 -11.89
C GLY A 196 -18.07 -6.51 -13.33
N LYS A 197 -17.52 -5.64 -14.19
CA LYS A 197 -17.19 -5.99 -15.58
C LYS A 197 -16.15 -7.11 -15.64
N LEU A 198 -15.08 -7.03 -14.85
CA LEU A 198 -14.05 -8.08 -14.82
C LEU A 198 -14.63 -9.44 -14.44
N HIS A 199 -15.54 -9.48 -13.45
CA HIS A 199 -16.22 -10.70 -13.06
C HIS A 199 -17.11 -11.26 -14.17
N ARG A 200 -17.89 -10.39 -14.84
CA ARG A 200 -18.74 -10.80 -15.96
C ARG A 200 -17.88 -11.35 -17.11
N GLU A 201 -16.81 -10.69 -17.49
CA GLU A 201 -15.92 -11.14 -18.57
C GLU A 201 -15.20 -12.44 -18.23
N PHE A 202 -14.82 -12.65 -16.98
CA PHE A 202 -14.21 -13.90 -16.54
C PHE A 202 -15.12 -15.11 -16.73
N HIS A 203 -16.43 -14.98 -16.46
CA HIS A 203 -17.41 -16.06 -16.61
C HIS A 203 -18.01 -16.19 -18.03
N HIS A 204 -17.94 -15.13 -18.85
CA HIS A 204 -18.52 -15.10 -20.20
C HIS A 204 -17.48 -15.08 -21.33
N SER A 205 -16.19 -15.20 -21.01
CA SER A 205 -15.16 -15.36 -22.04
C SER A 205 -15.46 -16.60 -22.88
N PRO A 206 -15.48 -16.52 -24.22
CA PRO A 206 -15.85 -17.66 -25.05
C PRO A 206 -14.86 -18.81 -24.83
N ASP A 207 -15.42 -19.98 -24.53
CA ASP A 207 -14.72 -21.25 -24.36
C ASP A 207 -13.75 -21.50 -25.53
N PRO A 208 -12.44 -21.70 -25.31
CA PRO A 208 -11.60 -22.39 -26.27
C PRO A 208 -11.96 -23.89 -26.20
N THR A 209 -13.06 -24.27 -26.85
CA THR A 209 -13.41 -25.65 -27.27
C THR A 209 -13.08 -26.79 -26.30
N GLN A 210 -14.09 -27.24 -25.55
CA GLN A 210 -14.31 -28.59 -24.98
C GLN A 210 -13.13 -29.32 -24.30
N SER A 211 -13.22 -29.45 -22.97
CA SER A 211 -13.69 -30.66 -22.25
C SER A 211 -12.93 -30.91 -20.92
N SER A 212 -13.63 -30.77 -19.79
CA SER A 212 -13.81 -31.81 -18.76
C SER A 212 -14.35 -31.24 -17.43
N VAL A 213 -15.53 -31.75 -17.05
CA VAL A 213 -16.11 -31.95 -15.71
C VAL A 213 -15.84 -30.90 -14.62
N LEU A 214 -16.85 -30.08 -14.33
CA LEU A 214 -17.04 -29.45 -13.02
C LEU A 214 -17.98 -30.32 -12.16
N PRO A 215 -17.68 -30.55 -10.87
CA PRO A 215 -18.72 -30.68 -9.86
C PRO A 215 -18.97 -29.33 -9.17
N ALA A 216 -20.26 -28.99 -9.18
CA ALA A 216 -21.06 -28.20 -8.25
C ALA A 216 -20.34 -27.29 -7.22
N SER A 217 -20.69 -26.02 -7.34
CA SER A 217 -20.59 -24.95 -6.36
C SER A 217 -21.39 -25.23 -5.08
N SER A 218 -20.75 -25.07 -3.92
CA SER A 218 -21.16 -24.16 -2.84
C SER A 218 -20.35 -24.49 -1.58
N GLU A 219 -19.28 -23.75 -1.30
CA GLU A 219 -18.61 -23.77 0.01
C GLU A 219 -17.80 -22.49 0.21
N THR A 220 -17.74 -22.04 1.47
CA THR A 220 -17.58 -20.68 1.97
C THR A 220 -16.31 -19.94 1.50
N THR A 221 -16.50 -18.73 0.97
CA THR A 221 -15.47 -17.92 0.28
C THR A 221 -14.33 -17.43 1.18
N PHE A 222 -14.60 -17.25 2.49
CA PHE A 222 -13.58 -16.92 3.48
C PHE A 222 -12.60 -18.08 3.76
N GLU A 223 -13.05 -19.32 3.56
CA GLU A 223 -12.22 -20.51 3.71
C GLU A 223 -11.13 -20.55 2.64
N LYS A 224 -11.42 -20.12 1.40
CA LYS A 224 -10.44 -20.13 0.30
C LYS A 224 -9.33 -19.08 0.43
N VAL A 225 -9.62 -17.89 0.94
CA VAL A 225 -8.59 -16.87 1.21
C VAL A 225 -7.69 -17.33 2.34
N ARG A 226 -8.29 -17.87 3.42
CA ARG A 226 -7.54 -18.56 4.47
C ARG A 226 -6.67 -19.66 3.90
N ILE A 227 -7.23 -20.59 3.11
CA ILE A 227 -6.50 -21.69 2.48
C ILE A 227 -5.38 -21.17 1.57
N TYR A 228 -5.56 -20.09 0.80
CA TYR A 228 -4.52 -19.52 -0.06
C TYR A 228 -3.30 -19.03 0.75
N PHE A 229 -3.54 -18.36 1.87
CA PHE A 229 -2.48 -17.92 2.79
C PHE A 229 -1.98 -19.04 3.72
N THR A 230 -2.81 -20.02 4.08
CA THR A 230 -2.40 -21.21 4.83
C THR A 230 -1.53 -22.15 3.97
N TYR A 231 -1.79 -22.26 2.65
CA TYR A 231 -0.92 -22.99 1.72
C TYR A 231 0.44 -22.32 1.55
N ILE A 232 0.45 -20.98 1.54
CA ILE A 232 1.67 -20.18 1.59
C ILE A 232 2.49 -20.51 2.87
N GLU A 233 1.86 -20.56 4.05
CA GLU A 233 2.53 -20.95 5.30
C GLU A 233 2.97 -22.43 5.34
N ILE A 234 2.17 -23.35 4.79
CA ILE A 234 2.47 -24.80 4.81
C ILE A 234 3.64 -25.14 3.88
N SER A 235 3.77 -24.45 2.73
CA SER A 235 4.88 -24.67 1.79
C SER A 235 6.26 -24.35 2.38
N ASP A 236 6.33 -23.59 3.47
CA ASP A 236 7.59 -23.19 4.13
C ASP A 236 8.01 -24.17 5.25
N ARG A 237 7.08 -24.97 5.79
CA ARG A 237 7.42 -26.02 6.78
C ARG A 237 8.04 -27.28 6.16
N HIS A 238 8.15 -27.34 4.84
CA HIS A 238 8.66 -28.50 4.10
C HIS A 238 9.89 -28.17 3.23
N LYS A 239 10.62 -27.09 3.56
CA LYS A 239 11.98 -26.83 3.07
C LYS A 239 12.98 -26.78 4.22
#